data_AF-A0A2P9HNG5-F1
#
_entry.id   AF-A0A2P9HNG5-F1
#
_cell.length_a   1.000
_cell.length_b   1.000
_cell.length_c   1.000
_cell.angle_alpha   90.00
_cell.angle_beta   90.00
_cell.angle_gamma   90.00
#
_symmetry.space_group_name_H-M   'P 1'
#
loop_
_entity.id
_entity.type
_entity.pdbx_description
1 polymer ?
#
loop_
_entity_poly.entity_id
_entity_poly.type
_entity_poly.pdbx_seq_one_letter_code
_entity_poly.pdbx_strand_id
1 'polypeptide(L)'
;MSDLFFVEADENGELVFRLGGTRICTLFGRELKGVRLLSLWPERDRPALSELAQNVSAMQIPALSLHDGISLSGRSLSFEMLLAPLEASNGRLGLMGSIAVLDNVTWAGADPLVLGHLNHIEPIAPDVALADEAVKAAIFTVNASNRTRQWTETRLATPPMRKAPHLRVINGGKA
;
A
#
# COMPACT_ATOMS: atom_id res chain seq x y z
N MET A 1 -21.95 4.25 3.75
CA MET A 1 -20.56 4.28 3.24
C MET A 1 -20.35 5.61 2.52
N SER A 2 -19.68 6.58 3.14
CA SER A 2 -19.47 7.92 2.55
C SER A 2 -18.19 7.99 1.71
N ASP A 3 -17.14 7.31 2.16
CA ASP A 3 -15.76 7.48 1.68
C ASP A 3 -15.17 6.26 1.01
N LEU A 4 -16.00 5.25 0.73
CA LEU A 4 -15.59 4.02 0.08
C LEU A 4 -16.11 3.98 -1.35
N PHE A 5 -15.38 3.34 -2.23
CA PHE A 5 -15.80 3.03 -3.58
C PHE A 5 -15.42 1.60 -3.96
N PHE A 6 -16.09 1.09 -4.98
CA PHE A 6 -15.76 -0.18 -5.61
C PHE A 6 -15.58 0.05 -7.12
N VAL A 7 -14.46 -0.43 -7.64
CA VAL A 7 -14.19 -0.46 -9.08
C VAL A 7 -14.02 -1.89 -9.54
N GLU A 8 -14.48 -2.15 -10.75
CA GLU A 8 -14.30 -3.43 -11.43
C GLU A 8 -13.86 -3.14 -12.84
N ALA A 9 -12.95 -3.95 -13.39
CA ALA A 9 -12.63 -3.90 -14.80
C ALA A 9 -13.92 -3.99 -15.65
N ASP A 10 -13.97 -3.37 -16.83
CA ASP A 10 -14.99 -3.55 -17.87
C ASP A 10 -14.47 -4.47 -18.99
N GLU A 11 -15.28 -4.84 -19.97
CA GLU A 11 -14.86 -5.79 -21.02
C GLU A 11 -13.54 -5.40 -21.74
N ASN A 12 -13.14 -4.14 -21.67
CA ASN A 12 -11.89 -3.61 -22.24
C ASN A 12 -10.71 -3.63 -21.25
N GLY A 13 -10.93 -4.06 -20.00
CA GLY A 13 -9.95 -4.06 -18.92
C GLY A 13 -9.88 -2.75 -18.13
N GLU A 14 -10.75 -1.78 -18.42
CA GLU A 14 -10.72 -0.47 -17.77
C GLU A 14 -11.41 -0.53 -16.41
N LEU A 15 -10.78 0.03 -15.37
CA LEU A 15 -11.38 0.11 -14.04
C LEU A 15 -12.56 1.09 -14.03
N VAL A 16 -13.76 0.56 -13.81
CA VAL A 16 -15.00 1.34 -13.80
C VAL A 16 -15.63 1.28 -12.41
N PHE A 17 -16.03 2.45 -11.90
CA PHE A 17 -16.78 2.54 -10.65
C PHE A 17 -18.13 1.84 -10.76
N ARG A 18 -18.37 0.88 -9.88
CA ARG A 18 -19.68 0.24 -9.70
C ARG A 18 -20.47 0.88 -8.57
N LEU A 19 -19.74 1.40 -7.58
CA LEU A 19 -20.27 2.15 -6.45
C LEU A 19 -19.27 3.24 -6.06
N GLY A 20 -19.77 4.44 -5.78
CA GLY A 20 -19.01 5.52 -5.16
C GLY A 20 -19.76 6.04 -3.94
N GLY A 21 -19.07 6.15 -2.82
CA GLY A 21 -19.60 6.75 -1.61
C GLY A 21 -19.99 8.22 -1.84
N THR A 22 -20.99 8.69 -1.10
CA THR A 22 -21.58 10.02 -1.32
C THR A 22 -20.57 11.15 -1.19
N ARG A 23 -19.65 11.08 -0.21
CA ARG A 23 -18.65 12.13 0.00
C ARG A 23 -17.61 12.15 -1.11
N ILE A 24 -17.29 10.99 -1.71
CA ILE A 24 -16.43 10.93 -2.90
C ILE A 24 -17.14 11.51 -4.12
N CYS A 25 -18.40 11.13 -4.36
CA CYS A 25 -19.21 11.71 -5.44
C CYS A 25 -19.31 13.25 -5.31
N THR A 26 -19.52 13.74 -4.09
CA THR A 26 -19.49 15.18 -3.79
C THR A 26 -18.12 15.80 -4.04
N LEU A 27 -17.03 15.14 -3.65
CA LEU A 27 -15.66 15.63 -3.87
C LEU A 27 -15.35 15.82 -5.36
N PHE A 28 -15.85 14.96 -6.24
CA PHE A 28 -15.70 15.07 -7.70
C PHE A 28 -16.88 15.75 -8.42
N GLY A 29 -17.87 16.24 -7.66
CA GLY A 29 -19.02 16.98 -8.17
C GLY A 29 -19.98 16.19 -9.06
N ARG A 30 -19.92 14.85 -9.05
CA ARG A 30 -20.75 14.00 -9.91
C ARG A 30 -20.94 12.59 -9.34
N GLU A 31 -21.99 11.91 -9.78
CA GLU A 31 -22.11 10.48 -9.57
C GLU A 31 -20.98 9.76 -10.31
N LEU A 32 -20.23 8.92 -9.59
CA LEU A 32 -19.10 8.20 -10.17
C LEU A 32 -19.48 6.87 -10.81
N LYS A 33 -20.69 6.34 -10.60
CA LYS A 33 -21.11 5.06 -11.17
C LYS A 33 -20.97 5.08 -12.70
N GLY A 34 -20.24 4.11 -13.25
CA GLY A 34 -19.95 4.01 -14.68
C GLY A 34 -18.78 4.88 -15.16
N VAL A 35 -18.21 5.72 -14.31
CA VAL A 35 -17.01 6.51 -14.64
C VAL A 35 -15.78 5.61 -14.58
N ARG A 36 -14.81 5.84 -15.46
CA ARG A 36 -13.50 5.17 -15.41
C ARG A 36 -12.64 5.78 -14.31
N LEU A 37 -12.07 4.97 -13.43
CA LEU A 37 -11.24 5.42 -12.31
C LEU A 37 -10.10 6.31 -12.80
N LEU A 38 -9.32 5.82 -13.76
CA LEU A 38 -8.15 6.54 -14.28
C LEU A 38 -8.49 7.82 -15.04
N SER A 39 -9.77 8.05 -15.39
CA SER A 39 -10.21 9.31 -16.01
C SER A 39 -10.22 10.50 -15.04
N LEU A 40 -10.18 10.27 -13.72
CA LEU A 40 -10.08 11.34 -12.72
C LEU A 40 -8.67 11.97 -12.65
N TRP A 41 -7.69 11.34 -13.29
CA TRP A 41 -6.31 11.79 -13.37
C TRP A 41 -5.91 12.18 -14.80
N PRO A 42 -4.93 13.09 -14.96
CA PRO A 42 -4.36 13.46 -16.24
C PRO A 42 -3.60 12.26 -16.83
N GLU A 43 -3.46 12.26 -18.16
CA GLU A 43 -2.85 11.13 -18.90
C GLU A 43 -1.47 10.74 -18.40
N ARG A 44 -0.66 11.71 -17.95
CA ARG A 44 0.69 11.47 -17.41
C ARG A 44 0.71 10.52 -16.19
N ASP A 45 -0.34 10.51 -15.38
CA ASP A 45 -0.36 9.72 -14.13
C ASP A 45 -1.07 8.37 -14.31
N ARG A 46 -1.80 8.18 -15.41
CA ARG A 46 -2.58 6.95 -15.68
C ARG A 46 -1.72 5.69 -15.74
N PRO A 47 -0.50 5.68 -16.35
CA PRO A 47 0.34 4.48 -16.36
C PRO A 47 0.69 4.00 -14.96
N ALA A 48 1.14 4.90 -14.08
CA ALA A 48 1.51 4.57 -12.70
C ALA A 48 0.30 4.10 -11.87
N LEU A 49 -0.87 4.71 -12.07
CA LEU A 49 -2.10 4.27 -11.40
C LEU A 49 -2.64 2.93 -11.92
N SER A 50 -2.47 2.65 -13.21
CA SER A 50 -2.80 1.35 -13.81
C SER A 50 -1.89 0.26 -13.23
N GLU A 51 -0.59 0.52 -13.17
CA GLU A 51 0.39 -0.38 -12.56
C GLU A 51 0.09 -0.60 -11.07
N LEU A 52 -0.21 0.45 -10.32
CA LEU A 52 -0.65 0.36 -8.92
C LEU A 52 -1.83 -0.60 -8.76
N ALA A 53 -2.89 -0.41 -9.56
CA ALA A 53 -4.08 -1.24 -9.49
C ALA A 53 -3.80 -2.71 -9.84
N GLN A 54 -2.96 -2.95 -10.85
CA GLN A 54 -2.52 -4.29 -11.22
C GLN A 54 -1.70 -4.94 -10.10
N ASN A 55 -0.78 -4.21 -9.48
CA ASN A 55 0.05 -4.71 -8.39
C ASN A 55 -0.78 -5.05 -7.15
N VAL A 56 -1.73 -4.18 -6.76
CA VAL A 56 -2.65 -4.45 -5.64
C VAL A 56 -3.43 -5.75 -5.88
N SER A 57 -3.93 -5.94 -7.10
CA SER A 57 -4.66 -7.15 -7.48
C SER A 57 -3.75 -8.39 -7.57
N ALA A 58 -2.59 -8.29 -8.21
CA ALA A 58 -1.72 -9.44 -8.44
C ALA A 58 -1.02 -9.92 -7.16
N MET A 59 -0.58 -8.99 -6.32
CA MET A 59 0.15 -9.30 -5.09
C MET A 59 -0.78 -9.50 -3.88
N GLN A 60 -2.06 -9.15 -4.01
CA GLN A 60 -3.02 -9.16 -2.90
C GLN A 60 -2.57 -8.29 -1.71
N ILE A 61 -1.82 -7.22 -1.99
CA ILE A 61 -1.30 -6.27 -1.01
C ILE A 61 -2.00 -4.93 -1.22
N PRO A 62 -2.70 -4.37 -0.21
CA PRO A 62 -3.27 -3.03 -0.30
C PRO A 62 -2.20 -1.97 -0.51
N ALA A 63 -2.55 -0.81 -1.04
CA ALA A 63 -1.64 0.30 -1.22
C ALA A 63 -2.30 1.63 -0.87
N LEU A 64 -1.54 2.51 -0.22
CA LEU A 64 -1.88 3.91 -0.04
C LEU A 64 -1.21 4.73 -1.13
N SER A 65 -1.88 5.77 -1.61
CA SER A 65 -1.32 6.72 -2.56
C SER A 65 -1.67 8.14 -2.16
N LEU A 66 -0.71 9.05 -2.28
CA LEU A 66 -0.89 10.47 -1.99
C LEU A 66 -1.06 11.25 -3.27
N HIS A 67 -1.98 12.22 -3.23
CA HIS A 67 -2.37 13.00 -4.40
C HIS A 67 -2.57 14.46 -4.06
N ASP A 68 -2.36 15.33 -5.04
CA ASP A 68 -2.86 16.70 -5.03
C ASP A 68 -4.07 16.84 -5.96
N GLY A 69 -5.18 17.32 -5.42
CA GLY A 69 -6.39 17.65 -6.13
C GLY A 69 -6.43 19.12 -6.53
N ILE A 70 -6.83 19.41 -7.76
CA ILE A 70 -7.16 20.76 -8.22
C ILE A 70 -8.67 20.86 -8.39
N SER A 71 -9.28 21.84 -7.73
CA SER A 71 -10.70 22.14 -7.84
C SER A 71 -11.05 22.91 -9.10
N LEU A 72 -12.34 23.01 -9.40
CA LEU A 72 -12.84 23.80 -10.53
C LEU A 72 -12.46 25.28 -10.44
N SER A 73 -12.41 25.86 -9.23
CA SER A 73 -11.93 27.23 -9.02
C SER A 73 -10.40 27.39 -8.97
N GLY A 74 -9.64 26.30 -9.18
CA GLY A 74 -8.18 26.30 -9.19
C GLY A 74 -7.54 26.26 -7.80
N ARG A 75 -8.28 25.84 -6.77
CA ARG A 75 -7.73 25.61 -5.43
C ARG A 75 -7.11 24.23 -5.33
N SER A 76 -6.03 24.12 -4.57
CA SER A 76 -5.37 22.83 -4.32
C SER A 76 -5.75 22.28 -2.95
N LEU A 77 -5.89 20.96 -2.88
CA LEU A 77 -5.87 20.21 -1.63
C LEU A 77 -5.06 18.91 -1.81
N SER A 78 -4.54 18.36 -0.73
CA SER A 78 -3.96 17.03 -0.70
C SER A 78 -4.99 16.01 -0.22
N PHE A 79 -5.00 14.85 -0.84
CA PHE A 79 -5.83 13.72 -0.45
C PHE A 79 -5.06 12.41 -0.60
N GLU A 80 -5.44 11.42 0.19
CA GLU A 80 -4.94 10.06 0.05
C GLU A 80 -6.01 9.16 -0.57
N MET A 81 -5.55 8.15 -1.30
CA MET A 81 -6.38 7.08 -1.83
C MET A 81 -5.80 5.73 -1.38
N LEU A 82 -6.62 4.97 -0.65
CA LEU A 82 -6.38 3.56 -0.35
C LEU A 82 -6.97 2.71 -1.47
N LEU A 83 -6.23 1.70 -1.92
CA LEU A 83 -6.72 0.62 -2.76
C LEU A 83 -6.45 -0.73 -2.09
N ALA A 84 -7.44 -1.61 -2.10
CA ALA A 84 -7.35 -2.96 -1.60
C ALA A 84 -7.93 -3.94 -2.63
N PRO A 85 -7.36 -5.16 -2.73
CA PRO A 85 -7.90 -6.17 -3.63
C PRO A 85 -9.33 -6.53 -3.23
N LEU A 86 -10.20 -6.71 -4.21
CA LEU A 86 -11.53 -7.28 -4.01
C LEU A 86 -11.77 -8.36 -5.06
N GLU A 87 -12.12 -9.56 -4.63
CA GLU A 87 -12.54 -10.60 -5.55
C GLU A 87 -13.86 -10.19 -6.20
N ALA A 88 -13.82 -9.91 -7.51
CA ALA A 88 -15.05 -9.70 -8.28
C ALA A 88 -15.71 -11.06 -8.57
N SER A 89 -17.03 -11.11 -8.49
CA SER A 89 -17.83 -12.34 -8.66
C SER A 89 -17.70 -13.00 -10.04
N ASN A 90 -17.19 -12.26 -11.03
CA ASN A 90 -17.01 -12.71 -12.42
C ASN A 90 -15.55 -13.04 -12.76
N GLY A 91 -14.66 -13.11 -11.78
CA GLY A 91 -13.23 -13.41 -11.97
C GLY A 91 -12.43 -12.27 -12.61
N ARG A 92 -13.01 -11.07 -12.71
CA ARG A 92 -12.37 -9.88 -13.27
C ARG A 92 -11.67 -9.13 -12.15
N LEU A 93 -10.76 -8.22 -12.52
CA LEU A 93 -10.07 -7.40 -11.52
C LEU A 93 -11.09 -6.51 -10.81
N GLY A 94 -11.18 -6.66 -9.50
CA GLY A 94 -11.99 -5.83 -8.61
C GLY A 94 -11.11 -5.17 -7.55
N LEU A 95 -11.40 -3.91 -7.21
CA LEU A 95 -10.73 -3.21 -6.12
C LEU A 95 -11.75 -2.46 -5.28
N MET A 96 -11.57 -2.54 -3.97
CA MET A 96 -12.19 -1.60 -3.04
C MET A 96 -11.22 -0.44 -2.82
N GLY A 97 -11.73 0.77 -2.70
CA GLY A 97 -10.90 1.91 -2.35
C GLY A 97 -11.59 2.90 -1.43
N SER A 98 -10.78 3.80 -0.89
CA SER A 98 -11.24 4.92 -0.08
C SER A 98 -10.46 6.18 -0.43
N ILE A 99 -11.11 7.35 -0.30
CA ILE A 99 -10.44 8.65 -0.45
C ILE A 99 -10.66 9.47 0.81
N ALA A 100 -9.58 10.02 1.35
CA ALA A 100 -9.62 10.94 2.48
C ALA A 100 -8.88 12.24 2.14
N VAL A 101 -9.55 13.37 2.34
CA VAL A 101 -8.93 14.71 2.23
C VAL A 101 -8.04 14.94 3.45
N LEU A 102 -6.79 15.31 3.22
CA LEU A 102 -5.80 15.52 4.27
C LEU A 102 -5.81 16.96 4.80
N ASP A 103 -6.23 17.91 3.98
CA ASP A 103 -6.34 19.31 4.40
C ASP A 103 -7.62 19.60 5.18
N ASN A 104 -7.51 20.46 6.19
CA ASN A 104 -8.67 21.00 6.89
C ASN A 104 -9.24 22.22 6.13
N VAL A 105 -9.91 21.96 5.00
CA VAL A 105 -10.52 22.98 4.15
C VAL A 105 -12.05 22.89 4.14
N THR A 106 -12.72 24.04 4.30
CA THR A 106 -14.19 24.11 4.34
C THR A 106 -14.86 23.98 2.98
N TRP A 107 -14.10 24.11 1.90
CA TRP A 107 -14.62 24.07 0.53
C TRP A 107 -14.61 22.66 -0.08
N ALA A 108 -13.97 21.67 0.56
CA ALA A 108 -13.94 20.31 0.05
C ALA A 108 -15.38 19.77 -0.15
N GLY A 109 -15.70 19.44 -1.40
CA GLY A 109 -17.04 19.00 -1.80
C GLY A 109 -18.03 20.11 -2.17
N ALA A 110 -17.77 21.36 -1.81
CA ALA A 110 -18.51 22.52 -2.34
C ALA A 110 -17.94 23.00 -3.67
N ASP A 111 -16.62 22.85 -3.87
CA ASP A 111 -15.91 23.11 -5.10
C ASP A 111 -15.26 21.81 -5.60
N PRO A 112 -15.75 21.22 -6.70
CA PRO A 112 -15.40 19.85 -7.08
C PRO A 112 -13.98 19.75 -7.64
N LEU A 113 -13.33 18.63 -7.35
CA LEU A 113 -12.03 18.28 -7.95
C LEU A 113 -12.21 17.92 -9.43
N VAL A 114 -11.38 18.53 -10.27
CA VAL A 114 -11.35 18.30 -11.72
C VAL A 114 -10.09 17.57 -12.18
N LEU A 115 -9.02 17.62 -11.38
CA LEU A 115 -7.76 16.91 -11.63
C LEU A 115 -7.22 16.35 -10.31
N GLY A 116 -6.70 15.12 -10.34
CA GLY A 116 -5.77 14.61 -9.33
C GLY A 116 -4.36 14.53 -9.90
N HIS A 117 -3.33 14.70 -9.07
CA HIS A 117 -1.95 14.41 -9.42
C HIS A 117 -1.39 13.37 -8.46
N LEU A 118 -0.82 12.28 -8.98
CA LEU A 118 -0.18 11.26 -8.16
C LEU A 118 1.20 11.73 -7.68
N ASN A 119 1.41 11.75 -6.37
CA ASN A 119 2.66 12.17 -5.74
C ASN A 119 3.50 11.00 -5.23
N HIS A 120 2.87 10.05 -4.54
CA HIS A 120 3.55 8.94 -3.87
C HIS A 120 2.67 7.69 -3.81
N ILE A 121 3.29 6.52 -3.80
CA ILE A 121 2.65 5.21 -3.64
C ILE A 121 3.39 4.45 -2.54
N GLU A 122 2.64 3.87 -1.61
CA GLU A 122 3.15 3.03 -0.53
C GLU A 122 2.34 1.72 -0.44
N PRO A 123 2.91 0.57 -0.79
CA PRO A 123 2.31 -0.73 -0.49
C PRO A 123 2.20 -0.96 1.02
N ILE A 124 1.04 -1.41 1.49
CA ILE A 124 0.77 -1.72 2.89
C ILE A 124 0.96 -3.22 3.11
N ALA A 125 2.23 -3.63 3.22
CA ALA A 125 2.63 -5.02 3.48
C ALA A 125 3.31 -5.14 4.87
N PRO A 126 2.55 -5.43 5.94
CA PRO A 126 3.09 -5.46 7.29
C PRO A 126 4.15 -6.57 7.50
N ASP A 127 4.08 -7.65 6.74
CA ASP A 127 5.02 -8.78 6.76
C ASP A 127 6.32 -8.49 6.00
N VAL A 128 6.25 -7.77 4.88
CA VAL A 128 7.44 -7.36 4.10
C VAL A 128 8.25 -6.30 4.85
N ALA A 129 7.58 -5.37 5.56
CA ALA A 129 8.25 -4.36 6.39
C ALA A 129 9.10 -5.00 7.51
N LEU A 130 8.58 -6.04 8.19
CA LEU A 130 9.31 -6.78 9.23
C LEU A 130 10.56 -7.49 8.67
N ALA A 131 10.47 -8.02 7.44
CA ALA A 131 11.60 -8.67 6.78
C ALA A 131 12.70 -7.67 6.39
N ASP A 132 12.34 -6.50 5.87
CA ASP A 132 13.30 -5.47 5.46
C ASP A 132 14.02 -4.81 6.65
N GLU A 133 13.32 -4.61 7.78
CA GLU A 133 13.95 -4.18 9.04
C GLU A 133 14.95 -5.21 9.57
N ALA A 134 14.62 -6.50 9.54
CA ALA A 134 15.52 -7.57 9.95
C ALA A 134 16.80 -7.61 9.10
N VAL A 135 16.67 -7.38 7.77
CA VAL A 135 17.81 -7.33 6.84
C VAL A 135 18.69 -6.10 7.12
N LYS A 136 18.12 -4.91 7.32
CA LYS A 136 18.88 -3.69 7.66
C LYS A 136 19.65 -3.84 8.98
N ALA A 137 19.04 -4.44 10.00
CA ALA A 137 19.69 -4.73 11.27
C ALA A 137 20.89 -5.70 11.12
N ALA A 138 20.77 -6.70 10.26
CA ALA A 138 21.85 -7.64 9.95
C ALA A 138 23.03 -6.97 9.23
N ILE A 139 22.76 -6.11 8.23
CA ILE A 139 23.82 -5.38 7.50
C ILE A 139 24.59 -4.44 8.43
N PHE A 140 23.88 -3.74 9.33
CA PHE A 140 24.51 -2.88 10.33
C PHE A 140 25.42 -3.67 11.29
N THR A 141 25.01 -4.88 11.67
CA THR A 141 25.81 -5.77 12.52
C THR A 141 27.05 -6.31 11.80
N VAL A 142 26.96 -6.62 10.50
CA VAL A 142 28.09 -7.15 9.70
C VAL A 142 29.17 -6.08 9.45
N ASN A 143 28.79 -4.80 9.31
CA ASN A 143 29.75 -3.71 9.14
C ASN A 143 30.46 -3.27 10.43
N ALA A 144 30.05 -3.80 11.58
CA ALA A 144 30.61 -3.46 12.88
C ALA A 144 31.78 -4.36 13.32
N SER A 145 32.64 -4.83 12.40
CA SER A 145 34.05 -5.19 12.71
C SER A 145 34.77 -5.79 11.52
N ASN A 146 35.79 -5.10 11.00
CA ASN A 146 36.98 -5.81 10.53
C ASN A 146 38.24 -4.95 10.64
N ARG A 147 38.75 -4.81 11.87
CA ARG A 147 40.17 -4.55 12.11
C ARG A 147 40.88 -5.90 12.22
N THR A 148 41.66 -6.20 11.17
CA THR A 148 42.87 -7.03 11.17
C THR A 148 42.78 -8.41 11.81
N ARG A 149 42.64 -9.49 11.01
CA ARG A 149 43.42 -10.74 11.18
C ARG A 149 43.63 -11.46 9.84
N GLN A 150 44.91 -11.57 9.49
CA GLN A 150 45.50 -12.34 8.42
C GLN A 150 45.78 -13.75 8.96
N TRP A 151 45.12 -14.83 8.50
CA TRP A 151 45.62 -16.22 8.63
C TRP A 151 45.10 -17.12 7.51
N THR A 152 45.94 -18.10 7.21
CA THR A 152 46.08 -19.02 6.09
C THR A 152 45.13 -20.24 6.08
N GLU A 153 44.92 -20.77 4.87
CA GLU A 153 44.70 -22.17 4.44
C GLU A 153 44.04 -23.24 5.35
N THR A 154 43.04 -23.90 4.72
CA THR A 154 42.75 -25.35 4.73
C THR A 154 42.14 -26.00 5.99
N ARG A 155 40.86 -26.42 5.89
CA ARG A 155 40.38 -27.83 5.96
C ARG A 155 38.84 -27.90 6.00
N LEU A 156 38.27 -28.87 5.28
CA LEU A 156 36.89 -29.32 5.43
C LEU A 156 36.62 -29.72 6.89
N ALA A 157 35.56 -29.17 7.52
CA ALA A 157 35.04 -29.65 8.79
C ALA A 157 33.52 -29.44 8.90
N THR A 158 32.86 -30.49 9.36
CA THR A 158 31.43 -30.71 9.63
C THR A 158 30.75 -29.58 10.44
N PRO A 159 29.46 -29.25 10.18
CA PRO A 159 28.76 -28.22 10.96
C PRO A 159 28.51 -28.66 12.41
N PRO A 160 28.63 -27.77 13.41
CA PRO A 160 28.45 -28.13 14.81
C PRO A 160 26.96 -28.26 15.20
N MET A 161 26.67 -29.33 15.92
CA MET A 161 25.39 -29.67 16.54
C MET A 161 25.04 -28.64 17.63
N ARG A 162 23.94 -27.90 17.47
CA ARG A 162 23.48 -26.90 18.46
C ARG A 162 22.96 -27.59 19.72
N LYS A 163 23.57 -27.31 20.87
CA LYS A 163 23.04 -27.71 22.19
C LYS A 163 21.89 -26.79 22.59
N ALA A 164 20.70 -27.35 22.78
CA ALA A 164 19.56 -26.66 23.37
C ALA A 164 19.73 -26.57 24.92
N PRO A 165 19.27 -25.48 25.56
CA PRO A 165 19.34 -25.35 27.01
C PRO A 165 18.29 -26.24 27.69
N HIS A 166 18.71 -27.05 28.67
CA HIS A 166 17.82 -27.88 29.48
C HIS A 166 17.27 -27.07 30.67
N LEU A 167 15.95 -27.09 30.85
CA LEU A 167 15.25 -26.58 32.01
C LEU A 167 15.60 -27.40 33.27
N ARG A 168 15.92 -26.72 34.37
CA ARG A 168 16.06 -27.34 35.70
C ARG A 168 14.75 -27.21 36.45
N VAL A 169 14.18 -28.35 36.83
CA VAL A 169 13.06 -28.44 37.77
C VAL A 169 13.59 -28.21 39.18
N ILE A 170 13.03 -27.21 39.86
CA ILE A 170 13.23 -26.94 41.29
C ILE A 170 12.14 -27.67 42.06
N ASN A 171 12.53 -28.69 42.83
CA ASN A 171 11.61 -29.38 43.73
C ASN A 171 11.35 -28.49 44.96
N GLY A 172 10.13 -27.96 45.07
CA GLY A 172 9.64 -27.27 46.26
C GLY A 172 9.33 -28.26 47.37
N GLY A 173 10.14 -28.25 48.43
CA GLY A 173 9.87 -29.00 49.65
C GLY A 173 8.97 -28.20 50.60
N LYS A 174 7.85 -28.79 51.00
CA LYS A 174 7.10 -28.41 52.20
C LYS A 174 7.71 -29.13 53.41
N ALA A 175 8.08 -28.38 54.44
CA ALA A 175 7.99 -28.73 55.86
C ALA A 175 8.18 -27.45 56.68
#